data_AF-X1MZP8-F1
#
_entry.id   AF-X1MZP8-F1
#
_cell.length_a   1.000
_cell.length_b   1.000
_cell.length_c   1.000
_cell.angle_alpha   90.00
_cell.angle_beta   90.00
_cell.angle_gamma   90.00
#
_symmetry.space_group_name_H-M   'P 1'
#
loop_
_entity.id
_entity.type
_entity.pdbx_description
1 polymer ?
#
loop_
_entity_poly.entity_id
_entity_poly.type
_entity_poly.pdbx_seq_one_letter_code
_entity_poly.pdbx_strand_id
1 'polypeptide(L)'
;MQPNTVAAGARIIDLGNGATSDNIQIQEPTNTGAAFYVYNAATPTSVTSSSALTLKQFHLLEVVDSATTATIYTDGVQGAQNTSMNVITNISRANNSIGKSSSGTNFFNGQIAELLVYSSALTTDQIADVEAYIASRYQISSQVPVAPIVSVATSTLTQPTQVALAANPAA
;
A
#
# COMPACT_ATOMS: atom_id res chain seq x y z
N MET A 1 7.39 -5.05 -3.91
CA MET A 1 7.14 -5.64 -5.24
C MET A 1 7.71 -4.74 -6.33
N GLN A 2 8.09 -5.29 -7.49
CA GLN A 2 8.60 -4.56 -8.65
C GLN A 2 7.78 -4.93 -9.89
N PRO A 3 6.95 -4.04 -10.46
CA PRO A 3 6.15 -4.36 -11.64
C PRO A 3 6.98 -4.17 -12.91
N ASN A 4 6.94 -5.10 -13.85
CA ASN A 4 7.54 -4.95 -15.19
C ASN A 4 6.58 -4.29 -16.17
N THR A 5 5.29 -4.54 -16.00
CA THR A 5 4.17 -3.95 -16.75
C THR A 5 2.98 -3.84 -15.81
N VAL A 6 2.16 -2.80 -15.96
CA VAL A 6 0.85 -2.73 -15.29
C VAL A 6 -0.22 -3.25 -16.24
N ALA A 7 -0.97 -4.26 -15.83
CA ALA A 7 -2.11 -4.80 -16.57
C ALA A 7 -3.37 -4.75 -15.69
N ALA A 8 -4.41 -4.09 -16.18
CA ALA A 8 -5.65 -3.93 -15.43
C ALA A 8 -6.21 -5.29 -14.97
N GLY A 9 -6.38 -5.44 -13.66
CA GLY A 9 -6.85 -6.65 -13.02
C GLY A 9 -5.76 -7.68 -12.72
N ALA A 10 -4.48 -7.47 -13.06
CA ALA A 10 -3.42 -8.37 -12.64
C ALA A 10 -3.40 -8.50 -11.11
N ARG A 11 -3.33 -9.74 -10.60
CA ARG A 11 -3.42 -10.01 -9.16
C ARG A 11 -2.03 -10.09 -8.55
N ILE A 12 -1.77 -9.20 -7.60
CA ILE A 12 -0.61 -9.29 -6.73
C ILE A 12 -0.90 -10.36 -5.66
N ILE A 13 -2.09 -10.31 -5.07
CA ILE A 13 -2.62 -11.30 -4.13
C ILE A 13 -4.10 -11.55 -4.45
N ASP A 14 -4.54 -12.80 -4.39
CA ASP A 14 -5.96 -13.19 -4.42
C ASP A 14 -6.19 -14.32 -3.42
N LEU A 15 -6.89 -14.01 -2.32
CA LEU A 15 -7.27 -14.98 -1.28
C LEU A 15 -8.77 -15.20 -1.38
N GLY A 16 -9.21 -16.45 -1.61
CA GLY A 16 -10.62 -16.67 -1.88
C GLY A 16 -11.04 -18.13 -1.96
N ASN A 17 -12.29 -18.34 -2.42
CA ASN A 17 -12.86 -19.65 -2.74
C ASN A 17 -13.37 -19.73 -4.19
N GLY A 18 -13.13 -18.71 -5.02
CA GLY A 18 -13.57 -18.63 -6.40
C GLY A 18 -13.94 -17.19 -6.79
N ALA A 19 -14.37 -16.97 -8.04
CA ALA A 19 -14.59 -15.63 -8.59
C ALA A 19 -15.69 -14.81 -7.90
N THR A 20 -16.66 -15.46 -7.22
CA THR A 20 -17.81 -14.82 -6.57
C THR A 20 -17.92 -15.21 -5.09
N SER A 21 -16.79 -15.13 -4.38
CA SER A 21 -16.68 -15.49 -2.96
C SER A 21 -16.17 -14.28 -2.17
N ASP A 22 -16.11 -14.40 -0.83
CA ASP A 22 -15.61 -13.36 0.08
C ASP A 22 -14.08 -13.19 -0.03
N ASN A 23 -13.64 -12.81 -1.22
CA ASN A 23 -12.25 -12.69 -1.61
C ASN A 23 -11.62 -11.43 -1.02
N ILE A 24 -10.32 -11.53 -0.76
CA ILE A 24 -9.45 -10.43 -0.41
C ILE A 24 -8.41 -10.34 -1.52
N GLN A 25 -8.35 -9.20 -2.20
CA GLN A 25 -7.49 -9.06 -3.38
C GLN A 25 -6.65 -7.79 -3.30
N ILE A 26 -5.41 -7.90 -3.75
CA ILE A 26 -4.59 -6.76 -4.14
C ILE A 26 -4.32 -6.92 -5.64
N GLN A 27 -4.67 -5.91 -6.42
CA GLN A 27 -4.56 -5.96 -7.87
C GLN A 27 -4.08 -4.63 -8.46
N GLU A 28 -3.59 -4.71 -9.69
CA GLU A 28 -3.31 -3.54 -10.51
C GLU A 28 -4.62 -2.97 -11.06
N PRO A 29 -4.97 -1.70 -10.80
CA PRO A 29 -6.10 -1.03 -11.42
C PRO A 29 -5.77 -0.64 -12.87
N THR A 30 -6.68 0.04 -13.56
CA THR A 30 -6.46 0.52 -14.94
C THR A 30 -5.37 1.61 -15.04
N ASN A 31 -4.98 2.21 -13.91
CA ASN A 31 -3.97 3.26 -13.79
C ASN A 31 -2.71 2.74 -13.08
N THR A 32 -1.74 3.61 -12.83
CA THR A 32 -0.40 3.26 -12.35
C THR A 32 -0.29 2.78 -10.90
N GLY A 33 -1.37 2.72 -10.10
CA GLY A 33 -1.28 2.38 -8.67
C GLY A 33 -1.52 0.91 -8.33
N ALA A 34 -1.94 0.67 -7.09
CA ALA A 34 -2.46 -0.62 -6.62
C ALA A 34 -3.84 -0.41 -5.99
N ALA A 35 -4.65 -1.46 -5.99
CA ALA A 35 -5.99 -1.42 -5.41
C ALA A 35 -6.24 -2.65 -4.53
N PHE A 36 -6.78 -2.40 -3.35
CA PHE A 36 -7.22 -3.43 -2.40
C PHE A 36 -8.73 -3.59 -2.47
N TYR A 37 -9.19 -4.84 -2.59
CA TYR A 37 -10.60 -5.19 -2.68
C TYR A 37 -10.97 -6.17 -1.57
N VAL A 38 -12.12 -5.93 -0.96
CA VAL A 38 -12.79 -6.86 -0.05
C VAL A 38 -14.17 -7.17 -0.61
N TYR A 39 -14.43 -8.43 -0.91
CA TYR A 39 -15.71 -8.91 -1.42
C TYR A 39 -16.58 -9.42 -0.28
N ASN A 40 -17.87 -9.12 -0.38
CA ASN A 40 -18.94 -9.85 0.29
C ASN A 40 -19.73 -10.58 -0.80
N ALA A 41 -19.52 -11.89 -0.91
CA ALA A 41 -19.91 -12.69 -2.08
C ALA A 41 -19.49 -12.03 -3.41
N ALA A 42 -20.43 -11.56 -4.22
CA ALA A 42 -20.16 -10.94 -5.52
C ALA A 42 -19.96 -9.41 -5.46
N THR A 43 -20.09 -8.78 -4.29
CA THR A 43 -20.10 -7.32 -4.15
C THR A 43 -18.79 -6.83 -3.53
N PRO A 44 -17.91 -6.17 -4.30
CA PRO A 44 -16.69 -5.60 -3.75
C PRO A 44 -16.87 -4.18 -3.20
N THR A 45 -16.05 -3.86 -2.21
CA THR A 45 -15.59 -2.49 -1.92
C THR A 45 -14.09 -2.43 -2.13
N SER A 46 -13.55 -1.26 -2.47
CA SER A 46 -12.12 -1.11 -2.69
C SER A 46 -11.54 0.22 -2.23
N VAL A 47 -10.24 0.22 -2.00
CA VAL A 47 -9.41 1.42 -1.90
C VAL A 47 -8.35 1.34 -3.00
N THR A 48 -8.27 2.38 -3.82
CA THR A 48 -7.31 2.45 -4.93
C THR A 48 -6.32 3.57 -4.65
N SER A 49 -5.04 3.24 -4.58
CA SER A 49 -3.97 4.21 -4.36
C SER A 49 -3.89 5.17 -5.54
N SER A 50 -3.75 6.48 -5.26
CA SER A 50 -3.34 7.45 -6.27
C SER A 50 -1.83 7.45 -6.52
N SER A 51 -1.05 6.80 -5.66
CA SER A 51 0.41 6.68 -5.80
C SER A 51 0.73 5.69 -6.91
N ALA A 52 1.53 6.13 -7.87
CA ALA A 52 1.96 5.31 -9.00
C ALA A 52 3.05 4.31 -8.57
N LEU A 53 2.89 3.05 -8.94
CA LEU A 53 3.93 2.05 -9.00
C LEU A 53 4.75 2.27 -10.29
N THR A 54 5.98 2.71 -10.12
CA THR A 54 6.91 2.88 -11.22
C THR A 54 7.44 1.53 -11.70
N LEU A 55 7.56 1.37 -13.01
CA LEU A 55 7.99 0.10 -13.59
C LEU A 55 9.48 -0.15 -13.30
N LYS A 56 9.82 -1.42 -13.08
CA LYS A 56 11.18 -1.91 -12.84
C LYS A 56 11.85 -1.29 -11.61
N GLN A 57 11.09 -0.76 -10.66
CA GLN A 57 11.56 -0.35 -9.35
C GLN A 57 10.85 -1.14 -8.24
N PHE A 58 11.57 -1.45 -7.16
CA PHE A 58 10.95 -2.07 -5.99
C PHE A 58 10.20 -1.02 -5.19
N HIS A 59 8.93 -1.30 -4.94
CA HIS A 59 8.05 -0.53 -4.08
C HIS A 59 7.66 -1.36 -2.84
N LEU A 60 7.56 -0.71 -1.69
CA LEU A 60 6.84 -1.25 -0.54
C LEU A 60 5.36 -0.93 -0.71
N LEU A 61 4.52 -1.97 -0.79
CA LEU A 61 3.08 -1.83 -0.94
C LEU A 61 2.40 -2.39 0.31
N GLU A 62 1.61 -1.56 0.98
CA GLU A 62 1.02 -1.90 2.27
C GLU A 62 -0.47 -1.58 2.29
N VAL A 63 -1.23 -2.40 2.99
CA VAL A 63 -2.64 -2.19 3.23
C VAL A 63 -2.92 -2.43 4.70
N VAL A 64 -3.53 -1.46 5.36
CA VAL A 64 -4.04 -1.59 6.73
C VAL A 64 -5.56 -1.61 6.65
N ASP A 65 -6.15 -2.74 7.01
CA ASP A 65 -7.61 -2.90 7.11
C ASP A 65 -8.03 -2.96 8.57
N SER A 66 -8.93 -2.06 8.96
CA SER A 66 -9.54 -1.97 10.29
C SER A 66 -11.07 -1.95 10.13
N ALA A 67 -11.64 -3.15 10.00
CA ALA A 67 -13.06 -3.40 9.81
C ALA A 67 -13.66 -2.74 8.56
N THR A 68 -14.18 -1.52 8.68
CA THR A 68 -14.77 -0.78 7.55
C THR A 68 -13.80 0.25 6.96
N THR A 69 -12.60 0.39 7.50
CA THR A 69 -11.60 1.34 7.01
C THR A 69 -10.39 0.62 6.47
N ALA A 70 -10.11 0.78 5.18
CA ALA A 70 -8.85 0.34 4.56
C ALA A 70 -8.03 1.55 4.11
N THR A 71 -6.74 1.53 4.43
CA THR A 71 -5.76 2.53 3.99
C THR A 71 -4.65 1.82 3.23
N ILE A 72 -4.30 2.35 2.06
CA ILE A 72 -3.23 1.81 1.20
C ILE A 72 -2.06 2.77 1.15
N TYR A 73 -0.86 2.23 1.30
CA TYR A 73 0.39 2.98 1.29
C TYR A 73 1.30 2.45 0.18
N THR A 74 2.09 3.34 -0.40
CA THR A 74 3.15 3.01 -1.34
C THR A 74 4.39 3.75 -0.89
N ASP A 75 5.45 3.01 -0.59
CA ASP A 75 6.72 3.53 -0.06
C ASP A 75 6.51 4.42 1.20
N GLY A 76 5.67 3.96 2.13
CA GLY A 76 5.32 4.68 3.36
C GLY A 76 4.39 5.89 3.17
N VAL A 77 4.05 6.23 1.92
CA VAL A 77 3.14 7.35 1.63
C VAL A 77 1.71 6.85 1.47
N GLN A 78 0.79 7.39 2.27
CA GLN A 78 -0.64 7.09 2.17
C GLN A 78 -1.17 7.53 0.80
N GLY A 79 -1.55 6.55 -0.02
CA GLY A 79 -2.08 6.79 -1.37
C GLY A 79 -3.60 6.97 -1.40
N ALA A 80 -4.34 6.32 -0.49
CA ALA A 80 -5.78 6.50 -0.35
C ALA A 80 -6.32 5.86 0.94
N GLN A 81 -7.52 6.26 1.34
CA GLN A 81 -8.31 5.63 2.40
C GLN A 81 -9.77 5.50 1.96
N ASN A 82 -10.39 4.36 2.26
CA ASN A 82 -11.83 4.16 2.16
C ASN A 82 -12.36 3.75 3.54
N THR A 83 -13.33 4.51 4.07
CA THR A 83 -13.97 4.29 5.39
C THR A 83 -15.30 3.54 5.32
N SER A 84 -15.69 3.10 4.12
CA SER A 84 -16.91 2.34 3.82
C SER A 84 -16.59 1.02 3.13
N MET A 85 -15.56 0.32 3.63
CA MET A 85 -15.20 -1.02 3.18
C MET A 85 -16.15 -2.07 3.74
N ASN A 86 -16.35 -3.14 2.97
CA ASN A 86 -16.86 -4.41 3.46
C ASN A 86 -15.95 -4.93 4.58
N VAL A 87 -16.56 -5.51 5.61
CA VAL A 87 -15.82 -6.17 6.69
C VAL A 87 -15.32 -7.53 6.21
N ILE A 88 -14.02 -7.78 6.35
CA ILE A 88 -13.42 -9.09 6.05
C ILE A 88 -14.04 -10.16 6.96
N THR A 89 -14.66 -11.17 6.35
CA THR A 89 -15.23 -12.30 7.07
C THR A 89 -14.15 -13.31 7.48
N ASN A 90 -14.27 -13.83 8.71
CA ASN A 90 -13.41 -14.89 9.22
C ASN A 90 -13.88 -16.26 8.72
N ILE A 91 -13.44 -16.61 7.52
CA ILE A 91 -13.77 -17.87 6.84
C ILE A 91 -12.51 -18.56 6.34
N SER A 92 -12.61 -19.88 6.12
CA SER A 92 -11.57 -20.63 5.41
C SER A 92 -11.58 -20.28 3.92
N ARG A 93 -10.42 -19.89 3.38
CA ARG A 93 -10.19 -19.62 1.95
C ARG A 93 -9.20 -20.65 1.41
N ALA A 94 -9.63 -21.45 0.44
CA ALA A 94 -8.86 -22.57 -0.09
C ALA A 94 -8.11 -22.25 -1.39
N ASN A 95 -8.55 -21.25 -2.16
CA ASN A 95 -7.98 -20.85 -3.44
C ASN A 95 -7.16 -19.56 -3.28
N ASN A 96 -6.03 -19.68 -2.59
CA ASN A 96 -5.13 -18.56 -2.34
C ASN A 96 -4.01 -18.53 -3.38
N SER A 97 -3.66 -17.34 -3.86
CA SER A 97 -2.64 -17.16 -4.91
C SER A 97 -1.88 -15.86 -4.72
N ILE A 98 -0.60 -15.91 -5.09
CA ILE A 98 0.29 -14.75 -5.21
C ILE A 98 0.65 -14.65 -6.69
N GLY A 99 0.55 -13.45 -7.26
CA GLY A 99 0.91 -13.17 -8.65
C GLY A 99 -0.08 -13.65 -9.72
N LYS A 100 -1.26 -14.15 -9.33
CA LYS A 100 -2.35 -14.54 -10.24
C LYS A 100 -3.69 -14.58 -9.51
N SER A 101 -4.77 -14.58 -10.26
CA SER A 101 -6.11 -14.82 -9.69
C SER A 101 -6.32 -16.26 -9.25
N SER A 102 -7.28 -16.42 -8.35
CA SER A 102 -7.79 -17.70 -7.88
C SER A 102 -8.34 -18.58 -9.01
N SER A 103 -8.81 -17.99 -10.11
CA SER A 103 -9.23 -18.70 -11.34
C SER A 103 -8.09 -19.07 -12.28
N GLY A 104 -6.83 -18.74 -11.96
CA GLY A 104 -5.67 -19.08 -12.79
C GLY A 104 -5.44 -18.14 -13.99
N THR A 105 -6.05 -16.95 -13.98
CA THR A 105 -5.85 -15.89 -14.97
C THR A 105 -5.28 -14.62 -14.32
N ASN A 106 -5.15 -13.51 -15.07
CA ASN A 106 -4.77 -12.20 -14.52
C ASN A 106 -3.42 -12.20 -13.78
N PHE A 107 -2.38 -12.58 -14.50
CA PHE A 107 -1.03 -12.72 -13.95
C PHE A 107 -0.38 -11.36 -13.69
N PHE A 108 0.20 -11.22 -12.50
CA PHE A 108 1.13 -10.13 -12.23
C PHE A 108 2.45 -10.38 -12.95
N ASN A 109 2.93 -9.37 -13.66
CA ASN A 109 4.21 -9.42 -14.35
C ASN A 109 5.22 -8.56 -13.60
N GLY A 110 6.03 -9.19 -12.76
CA GLY A 110 6.99 -8.51 -11.92
C GLY A 110 7.63 -9.43 -10.90
N GLN A 111 8.31 -8.83 -9.92
CA GLN A 111 8.97 -9.53 -8.82
C GLN A 111 8.28 -9.20 -7.49
N ILE A 112 8.12 -10.20 -6.64
CA ILE A 112 7.65 -10.05 -5.26
C ILE A 112 8.78 -10.58 -4.36
N ALA A 113 9.39 -9.69 -3.59
CA ALA A 113 10.56 -10.02 -2.77
C ALA A 113 10.16 -10.60 -1.39
N GLU A 114 9.10 -10.07 -0.79
CA GLU A 114 8.59 -10.49 0.51
C GLU A 114 7.08 -10.27 0.60
N LEU A 115 6.40 -11.10 1.40
CA LEU A 115 5.00 -10.96 1.75
C LEU A 115 4.82 -11.18 3.26
N LEU A 116 4.33 -10.15 3.95
CA LEU A 116 3.98 -10.18 5.36
C LEU A 116 2.47 -10.00 5.51
N VAL A 117 1.83 -10.81 6.37
CA VAL A 117 0.39 -10.75 6.64
C VAL A 117 0.17 -10.83 8.14
N TYR A 118 -0.64 -9.92 8.66
CA TYR A 118 -0.97 -9.82 10.08
C TYR A 118 -2.46 -10.08 10.31
N SER A 119 -2.80 -10.62 11.48
CA SER A 119 -4.20 -10.93 11.86
C SER A 119 -4.98 -9.72 12.39
N SER A 120 -4.34 -8.56 12.47
CA SER A 120 -4.92 -7.31 12.99
C SER A 120 -4.30 -6.11 12.28
N ALA A 121 -5.05 -4.99 12.25
CA ALA A 121 -4.50 -3.71 11.86
C ALA A 121 -3.29 -3.35 12.74
N LEU A 122 -2.16 -3.05 12.11
CA LEU A 122 -0.98 -2.56 12.81
C LEU A 122 -1.18 -1.10 13.20
N THR A 123 -0.60 -0.73 14.35
CA THR A 123 -0.46 0.66 14.77
C THR A 123 0.60 1.38 13.92
N THR A 124 0.61 2.71 13.94
CA THR A 124 1.61 3.51 13.22
C THR A 124 3.04 3.14 13.60
N ASP A 125 3.33 2.90 14.88
CA ASP A 125 4.66 2.51 15.34
C ASP A 125 5.06 1.12 14.82
N GLN A 126 4.12 0.17 14.81
CA GLN A 126 4.36 -1.16 14.27
C GLN A 126 4.58 -1.15 12.75
N ILE A 127 3.88 -0.28 12.02
CA ILE A 127 4.10 -0.09 10.58
C ILE A 127 5.51 0.45 10.36
N ALA A 128 5.92 1.49 11.11
CA ALA A 128 7.26 2.05 11.01
C ALA A 128 8.37 1.01 11.30
N ASP A 129 8.17 0.13 12.28
CA ASP A 129 9.09 -0.98 12.56
C ASP A 129 9.19 -1.97 11.38
N VAL A 130 8.06 -2.30 10.74
CA VAL A 130 8.02 -3.19 9.57
C VAL A 130 8.68 -2.53 8.35
N GLU A 131 8.39 -1.26 8.09
CA GLU A 131 9.02 -0.47 7.04
C GLU A 131 10.54 -0.44 7.22
N ALA A 132 11.02 -0.19 8.44
CA ALA A 132 12.45 -0.18 8.78
C ALA A 132 13.09 -1.56 8.56
N TYR A 133 12.41 -2.63 8.96
CA TYR A 133 12.85 -4.00 8.70
C TYR A 133 13.02 -4.26 7.20
N ILE A 134 11.99 -4.00 6.39
CA ILE A 134 12.02 -4.23 4.93
C ILE A 134 13.08 -3.36 4.26
N ALA A 135 13.17 -2.08 4.61
CA ALA A 135 14.17 -1.15 4.08
C ALA A 135 15.60 -1.64 4.37
N SER A 136 15.87 -2.09 5.59
CA SER A 136 17.19 -2.63 5.96
C SER A 136 17.53 -3.93 5.22
N ARG A 137 16.55 -4.83 5.07
CA ARG A 137 16.74 -6.15 4.48
C ARG A 137 16.99 -6.10 2.97
N TYR A 138 16.28 -5.22 2.29
CA TYR A 138 16.32 -5.10 0.83
C TYR A 138 17.05 -3.87 0.32
N GLN A 139 17.63 -3.07 1.23
CA GLN A 139 18.36 -1.85 0.89
C GLN A 139 17.50 -0.88 0.05
N ILE A 140 16.20 -0.86 0.31
CA ILE A 140 15.28 0.08 -0.33
C ILE A 140 15.51 1.41 0.37
N SER A 141 15.96 2.43 -0.38
CA SER A 141 16.06 3.79 0.13
C SER A 141 14.67 4.26 0.51
N SER A 142 14.38 4.27 1.82
CA SER A 142 13.13 4.79 2.36
C SER A 142 13.08 6.30 2.11
N GLN A 143 12.41 6.71 1.04
CA GLN A 143 12.03 8.10 0.85
C GLN A 143 10.76 8.37 1.66
N VAL A 144 10.81 8.25 2.99
CA VAL A 144 9.78 8.89 3.81
C VAL A 144 10.04 10.39 3.70
N PRO A 145 9.17 11.18 3.06
CA PRO A 145 9.35 12.62 3.06
C PRO A 145 9.14 13.11 4.49
N VAL A 146 10.23 13.34 5.22
CA VAL A 146 10.16 14.03 6.51
C VAL A 146 9.63 15.42 6.22
N ALA A 147 8.39 15.69 6.64
CA ALA A 147 7.81 17.01 6.53
C ALA A 147 8.77 18.01 7.22
N PRO A 148 9.20 19.08 6.54
CA PRO A 148 10.11 20.03 7.14
C PRO A 148 9.45 20.66 8.37
N ILE A 149 10.06 20.48 9.54
CA ILE A 149 9.61 21.13 10.77
C ILE A 149 10.08 22.58 10.72
N VAL A 150 9.13 23.51 10.54
CA VAL A 150 9.39 24.95 10.70
C VAL A 150 9.17 25.28 12.18
N SER A 151 10.26 25.41 12.94
CA SER A 151 10.20 25.99 14.28
C SER A 151 10.60 27.46 14.20
N VAL A 152 9.79 28.33 14.81
CA VAL A 152 10.20 29.72 15.07
C VAL A 152 10.91 29.74 16.42
N ALA A 153 12.05 30.43 16.50
CA ALA A 153 12.71 30.65 17.78
C ALA A 153 11.74 31.42 18.70
N THR A 154 11.63 31.03 19.97
CA THR A 154 10.74 31.62 20.99
C THR A 154 11.15 33.03 21.45
N SER A 155 12.05 33.69 20.72
CA SER A 155 12.55 35.03 21.02
C SER A 155 11.85 36.10 20.18
N THR A 156 11.72 37.30 20.74
CA THR A 156 11.27 38.50 20.02
C THR A 156 12.25 38.82 18.89
N LEU A 157 11.79 38.74 17.64
CA LEU A 157 12.53 39.22 16.48
C LEU A 157 12.53 40.76 16.50
N THR A 158 13.71 41.36 16.57
CA THR A 158 13.88 42.83 16.59
C THR A 158 13.87 43.45 15.19
N GLN A 159 13.85 42.63 14.14
CA GLN A 159 13.79 43.01 12.73
C GLN A 159 13.02 41.93 11.94
N PRO A 160 12.51 42.22 10.73
CA PRO A 160 11.90 41.22 9.86
C PRO A 160 12.92 40.14 9.49
N THR A 161 12.62 38.86 9.79
CA THR A 161 13.48 37.72 9.45
C THR A 161 12.82 36.90 8.34
N GLN A 162 13.57 36.66 7.26
CA GLN A 162 13.12 35.79 6.17
C GLN A 162 13.26 34.31 6.56
N VAL A 163 12.20 33.53 6.38
CA VAL A 163 12.23 32.07 6.55
C VAL A 163 12.24 31.44 5.16
N ALA A 164 13.27 30.66 4.85
CA ALA A 164 13.35 29.90 3.61
C ALA A 164 12.79 28.49 3.82
N LEU A 165 11.85 28.08 2.97
CA LEU A 165 11.39 26.71 2.87
C LEU A 165 12.16 26.05 1.73
N ALA A 166 12.98 25.05 2.05
CA ALA A 166 13.66 24.22 1.06
C ALA A 166 13.20 22.77 1.23
N ALA A 167 12.77 22.14 0.14
CA ALA A 167 12.62 20.69 0.07
C ALA A 167 14.00 20.07 -0.21
N ASN A 168 14.34 18.96 0.45
CA ASN A 168 15.54 18.20 0.11
C ASN A 168 15.38 17.66 -1.33
N PRO A 169 16.36 17.82 -2.24
CA PRO A 169 16.27 17.21 -3.56
C PRO A 169 16.15 15.69 -3.39
N ALA A 170 15.19 15.09 -4.10
CA ALA A 170 15.06 13.64 -4.17
C ALA A 170 16.40 13.04 -4.66
N ALA A 171 16.93 12.10 -3.87
CA ALA A 171 18.17 11.38 -4.17
C ALA A 171 18.01 10.45 -5.38
#